data_AF-A0A835KWW0-F1
#
_entry.id   AF-A0A835KWW0-F1
#
_cell.length_a   1.000
_cell.length_b   1.000
_cell.length_c   1.000
_cell.angle_alpha   90.00
_cell.angle_beta   90.00
_cell.angle_gamma   90.00
#
_symmetry.space_group_name_H-M   'P 1'
#
loop_
_entity.id
_entity.type
_entity.pdbx_description
1 polymer ?
#
loop_
_entity_poly.entity_id
_entity_poly.type
_entity_poly.pdbx_seq_one_letter_code
_entity_poly.pdbx_strand_id
1 'polypeptide(L)'
;MDNKFDVAINCPKEVAKGVGPQHTEYAGSFTAVPSSKANGGTLLGKVTLFVDGVLADLGAAGDATVDVVLVPRVGDITVYFAPTIQNA
;
A
#
# COMPACT_ATOMS: atom_id res chain seq x y z
N MET A 1 -7.18 6.76 17.17
CA MET A 1 -7.81 6.28 15.93
C MET A 1 -6.74 5.56 15.13
N ASP A 2 -7.05 4.36 14.66
CA ASP A 2 -6.12 3.61 13.81
C ASP A 2 -6.23 4.15 12.38
N ASN A 3 -5.10 4.44 11.75
CA ASN A 3 -5.05 4.83 10.34
C ASN A 3 -4.48 3.66 9.56
N LYS A 4 -5.24 3.12 8.60
CA LYS A 4 -4.85 1.94 7.82
C LYS A 4 -5.22 2.08 6.35
N PHE A 5 -4.27 1.72 5.49
CA PHE A 5 -4.53 1.44 4.08
C PHE A 5 -3.76 0.20 3.63
N ASP A 6 -4.31 -0.49 2.65
CA ASP A 6 -3.64 -1.61 1.98
C ASP A 6 -3.10 -1.16 0.62
N VAL A 7 -2.15 -1.93 0.09
CA VAL A 7 -1.57 -1.72 -1.22
C VAL A 7 -1.84 -2.96 -2.06
N ALA A 8 -2.43 -2.77 -3.23
CA ALA A 8 -2.63 -3.81 -4.23
C ALA A 8 -1.93 -3.42 -5.54
N ILE A 9 -1.50 -4.41 -6.32
CA ILE A 9 -0.85 -4.24 -7.63
C ILE A 9 -1.75 -4.81 -8.72
N ASN A 10 -1.92 -4.07 -9.83
CA ASN A 10 -2.71 -4.47 -11.00
C ASN A 10 -4.15 -4.92 -10.68
N CYS A 11 -4.73 -4.42 -9.59
CA CYS A 11 -6.10 -4.72 -9.20
C CYS A 11 -7.07 -3.65 -9.75
N PRO A 12 -8.18 -4.02 -10.41
CA PRO A 12 -9.20 -3.05 -10.80
C PRO A 12 -9.78 -2.31 -9.59
N LYS A 13 -9.90 -0.99 -9.69
CA LYS A 13 -10.32 -0.12 -8.59
C LYS A 13 -11.69 -0.50 -8.01
N GLU A 14 -12.57 -1.02 -8.85
CA GLU A 14 -13.94 -1.43 -8.51
C GLU A 14 -13.96 -2.61 -7.53
N VAL A 15 -12.96 -3.49 -7.59
CA VAL A 15 -12.85 -4.69 -6.75
C VAL A 15 -11.75 -4.59 -5.69
N ALA A 16 -10.90 -3.56 -5.75
CA ALA A 16 -9.77 -3.38 -4.83
C ALA A 16 -10.16 -3.36 -3.34
N LYS A 17 -11.39 -2.95 -3.00
CA LYS A 17 -11.89 -3.05 -1.61
C LYS A 17 -12.02 -4.49 -1.10
N GLY A 18 -12.15 -5.47 -1.97
CA GLY A 18 -12.21 -6.90 -1.62
C GLY A 18 -10.84 -7.56 -1.48
N VAL A 19 -9.77 -6.94 -2.01
CA VAL A 19 -8.41 -7.49 -1.95
C VAL A 19 -7.91 -7.53 -0.52
N GLY A 20 -7.09 -8.53 -0.20
CA GLY A 20 -6.55 -8.81 1.13
C GLY A 20 -5.46 -9.87 1.03
N PRO A 21 -4.83 -10.26 2.16
CA PRO A 21 -3.63 -11.11 2.19
C PRO A 21 -3.73 -12.46 1.48
N GLN A 22 -4.94 -12.95 1.23
CA GLN A 22 -5.21 -14.20 0.50
C GLN A 22 -5.14 -14.06 -1.03
N HIS A 23 -5.03 -12.83 -1.56
CA HIS A 23 -5.01 -12.55 -2.99
C HIS A 23 -3.60 -12.21 -3.44
N THR A 24 -3.23 -12.67 -4.63
CA THR A 24 -1.90 -12.45 -5.22
C THR A 24 -1.58 -10.97 -5.41
N GLU A 25 -2.58 -10.15 -5.72
CA GLU A 25 -2.44 -8.71 -5.93
C GLU A 25 -2.06 -7.95 -4.64
N TYR A 26 -2.22 -8.55 -3.46
CA TYR A 26 -1.97 -7.89 -2.19
C TYR A 26 -0.47 -7.74 -1.92
N ALA A 27 0.01 -6.49 -1.92
CA ALA A 27 1.42 -6.16 -1.71
C ALA A 27 1.76 -5.79 -0.26
N GLY A 28 0.76 -5.49 0.57
CA GLY A 28 0.96 -5.20 1.97
C GLY A 28 0.01 -4.14 2.51
N SER A 29 0.33 -3.66 3.71
CA SER A 29 -0.50 -2.70 4.41
C SER A 29 0.34 -1.79 5.31
N PHE A 30 -0.11 -0.56 5.44
CA PHE A 30 0.37 0.37 6.44
C PHE A 30 -0.69 0.52 7.53
N THR A 31 -0.24 0.54 8.78
CA THR A 31 -1.08 0.86 9.93
C THR A 31 -0.33 1.75 10.89
N ALA A 32 -0.97 2.83 11.34
CA ALA A 32 -0.50 3.66 12.44
C ALA A 32 -1.39 3.41 13.64
N VAL A 33 -0.79 2.94 14.73
CA VAL A 33 -1.47 2.80 16.02
C VAL A 33 -1.33 4.09 16.83
N PRO A 34 -2.37 4.52 17.57
CA PRO A 34 -2.29 5.68 18.44
C PRO A 34 -1.13 5.57 19.42
N SER A 35 -0.30 6.61 19.46
CA SER A 35 0.84 6.71 20.37
C SER A 35 0.66 7.95 21.24
N SER A 36 0.96 7.81 22.55
CA SER A 36 1.02 8.92 23.49
C SER A 36 2.32 9.74 23.38
N LYS A 37 3.28 9.28 22.57
CA LYS A 37 4.53 9.98 22.30
C LYS A 37 4.40 10.86 21.07
N ALA A 38 4.25 12.15 21.35
CA ALA A 38 4.49 13.35 20.52
C ALA A 38 3.47 14.39 20.98
N ASN A 39 3.87 15.66 21.01
CA ASN A 39 3.07 16.81 21.47
C ASN A 39 1.82 17.10 20.60
N GLY A 40 1.02 16.10 20.24
CA GLY A 40 -0.12 16.21 19.32
C GLY A 40 0.35 16.64 17.94
N GLY A 41 0.61 15.69 17.04
CA GLY A 41 1.08 16.01 15.69
C GLY A 41 0.74 14.95 14.67
N THR A 42 0.84 15.31 13.39
CA THR A 42 0.66 14.38 12.26
C THR A 42 1.89 13.48 12.14
N LEU A 43 1.67 12.17 12.15
CA LEU A 43 2.73 11.21 11.85
C LEU A 43 3.09 11.29 10.36
N LEU A 44 4.30 11.77 10.06
CA LEU A 44 4.87 11.72 8.72
C LEU A 44 5.78 10.50 8.59
N GLY A 45 5.59 9.70 7.55
CA GLY A 45 6.37 8.50 7.33
C GLY A 45 6.50 8.14 5.86
N LYS A 46 7.44 7.25 5.56
CA LYS A 46 7.60 6.60 4.26
C LYS A 46 7.33 5.11 4.44
N VAL A 47 6.59 4.53 3.50
CA VAL A 47 6.35 3.08 3.43
C VAL A 47 7.16 2.54 2.26
N THR A 48 7.90 1.47 2.50
CA THR A 48 8.62 0.71 1.47
C THR A 48 8.14 -0.73 1.56
N LEU A 49 7.71 -1.29 0.43
CA LEU A 49 7.25 -2.67 0.30
C LEU A 49 8.13 -3.38 -0.73
N PHE A 50 8.55 -4.61 -0.41
CA PHE A 50 9.20 -5.48 -1.38
C PHE A 50 8.12 -6.23 -2.15
N VAL A 51 8.08 -6.01 -3.47
CA VAL A 51 6.97 -6.49 -4.32
C VAL A 51 7.40 -7.54 -5.33
N ASP A 52 8.66 -7.98 -5.34
CA ASP A 52 9.19 -8.92 -6.34
C ASP A 52 8.37 -10.22 -6.43
N GLY A 53 7.95 -10.78 -5.29
CA GLY A 53 7.09 -11.96 -5.25
C GLY A 53 5.72 -11.70 -5.86
N VAL A 54 5.10 -10.56 -5.54
CA VAL A 54 3.80 -10.15 -6.12
C VAL A 54 3.92 -9.96 -7.62
N LEU A 55 4.97 -9.29 -8.09
CA LEU A 55 5.22 -9.08 -9.51
C LEU A 55 5.46 -10.40 -10.25
N ALA A 56 6.18 -11.35 -9.64
CA ALA A 56 6.39 -12.67 -10.20
C ALA A 56 5.09 -13.47 -10.30
N ASP A 57 4.28 -13.50 -9.23
CA ASP A 57 3.04 -14.26 -9.17
C ASP A 57 1.97 -13.68 -10.13
N LEU A 58 1.99 -12.37 -10.38
CA LEU A 58 1.14 -11.71 -11.38
C LEU A 58 1.68 -11.84 -12.81
N GLY A 59 2.89 -12.36 -13.00
CA GLY A 59 3.56 -12.41 -14.30
C GLY A 59 4.00 -11.03 -14.84
N ALA A 60 4.10 -10.03 -13.96
CA ALA A 60 4.37 -8.62 -14.28
C ALA A 60 5.83 -8.19 -14.05
N ALA A 61 6.74 -9.11 -13.70
CA ALA A 61 8.14 -8.80 -13.39
C ALA A 61 8.93 -8.16 -14.57
N GLY A 62 8.46 -8.32 -15.81
CA GLY A 62 9.05 -7.72 -17.01
C GLY A 62 8.33 -6.48 -17.53
N ASP A 63 7.23 -6.07 -16.87
CA ASP A 63 6.40 -4.98 -17.35
C ASP A 63 7.08 -3.63 -17.12
N ALA A 64 6.93 -2.72 -18.09
CA ALA A 64 7.49 -1.37 -17.97
C ALA A 64 6.76 -0.52 -16.91
N THR A 65 5.50 -0.84 -16.64
CA THR A 65 4.62 -0.11 -15.70
C THR A 65 3.64 -1.08 -15.05
N VAL A 66 3.26 -0.79 -13.80
CA VAL A 66 2.18 -1.48 -13.08
C VAL A 66 1.27 -0.48 -12.40
N ASP A 67 0.02 -0.87 -12.16
CA ASP A 67 -0.95 -0.06 -11.42
C ASP A 67 -0.80 -0.30 -9.92
N VAL A 68 -0.45 0.74 -9.17
CA VAL A 68 -0.43 0.71 -7.69
C VAL A 68 -1.73 1.27 -7.16
N VAL A 69 -2.49 0.44 -6.45
CA VAL A 69 -3.79 0.81 -5.89
C VAL A 69 -3.69 0.89 -4.37
N LEU A 70 -3.87 2.11 -3.85
CA LEU A 70 -3.99 2.35 -2.42
C LEU A 70 -5.44 2.15 -2.01
N VAL A 71 -5.68 1.27 -1.03
CA VAL A 71 -7.01 0.88 -0.56
C VAL A 71 -7.22 1.39 0.87
N PRO A 72 -7.88 2.54 1.06
CA PRO A 72 -8.17 3.06 2.39
C PRO A 72 -9.05 2.09 3.18
N ARG A 73 -8.70 1.83 4.44
CA ARG A 73 -9.47 0.95 5.34
C ARG A 73 -10.08 1.71 6.50
N VAL A 74 -9.26 2.45 7.24
CA VAL A 74 -9.68 3.17 8.45
C VAL A 74 -8.90 4.47 8.56
N GLY A 75 -9.57 5.55 8.96
CA GLY A 75 -8.96 6.84 9.25
C GLY A 75 -8.54 7.63 8.01
N ASP A 76 -8.25 8.91 8.22
CA ASP A 76 -7.81 9.82 7.16
C ASP A 76 -6.29 9.73 6.96
N ILE A 77 -5.86 9.54 5.72
CA ILE A 77 -4.44 9.43 5.35
C ILE A 77 -4.21 10.31 4.13
N THR A 78 -3.23 11.22 4.24
CA THR A 78 -2.81 12.07 3.13
C THR A 78 -1.55 11.49 2.48
N VAL A 79 -1.61 11.28 1.17
CA VAL A 79 -0.47 10.84 0.36
C VAL A 79 0.11 12.04 -0.37
N TYR A 80 1.33 12.44 -0.01
CA TYR A 80 1.98 13.63 -0.58
C TYR A 80 2.70 13.37 -1.90
N PHE A 81 3.14 12.13 -2.14
CA PHE A 81 3.91 11.75 -3.31
C PHE A 81 3.34 10.47 -3.91
N ALA A 82 3.34 10.39 -5.24
CA ALA A 82 2.96 9.17 -5.94
C ALA A 82 3.91 8.02 -5.55
N PRO A 83 3.40 6.78 -5.42
CA PRO A 83 4.26 5.61 -5.23
C PRO A 83 5.27 5.47 -6.38
N THR A 84 6.48 5.01 -6.04
CA THR A 84 7.53 4.69 -7.01
C THR A 84 8.04 3.28 -6.80
N ILE A 85 8.44 2.61 -7.88
CA ILE A 85 9.13 1.32 -7.84
C ILE A 85 10.59 1.58 -8.22
N GLN A 86 11.50 0.99 -7.46
CA GLN A 86 12.94 1.10 -7.67
C GLN A 86 13.53 -0.30 -7.55
N ASN A 87 14.41 -0.68 -8.47
CA ASN A 87 15.23 -1.88 -8.29
C ASN A 87 16.15 -1.65 -7.09
N ALA A 88 16.21 -2.64 -6.21
CA ALA A 88 17.07 -2.61 -5.02
C ALA A 88 18.56 -2.59 -5.38
#